data_AF-A0A933LMW1-F1
#
_entry.id   AF-A0A933LMW1-F1
#
_cell.length_a   1.000
_cell.length_b   1.000
_cell.length_c   1.000
_cell.angle_alpha   90.00
_cell.angle_beta   90.00
_cell.angle_gamma   90.00
#
_symmetry.space_group_name_H-M   'P 1'
#
loop_
_entity.id
_entity.type
_entity.pdbx_description
1 polymer ?
#
loop_
_entity_poly.entity_id
_entity_poly.type
_entity_poly.pdbx_seq_one_letter_code
_entity_poly.pdbx_strand_id
1 'polypeptide(L)'
;MRRDRLGAWVIAASLLSLPFILPHVVEDFAEEITRRVGLSTGSGAFLLGGYLALQSLGLILVTAGKRSGFLLTFWIGLIWVAGGLLDHGPGLLKGGFRSGVPSVLWVVGLVLTQSVSAALAAWGAWGRRGGGG
;
A
#
# COMPACT_ATOMS: atom_id res chain seq x y z
N MET A 1 9.02 14.15 -15.76
CA MET A 1 9.19 12.73 -16.14
C MET A 1 8.17 12.37 -17.22
N ARG A 2 8.56 11.62 -18.26
CA ARG A 2 7.61 11.09 -19.24
C ARG A 2 6.66 10.09 -18.54
N ARG A 3 5.41 9.99 -19.00
CA ARG A 3 4.32 9.28 -18.30
C ARG A 3 4.56 7.76 -18.24
N ASP A 4 5.23 7.20 -19.24
CA ASP A 4 5.76 5.84 -19.29
C ASP A 4 6.77 5.57 -18.16
N ARG A 5 7.78 6.43 -18.00
CA ARG A 5 8.78 6.30 -16.93
C ARG A 5 8.15 6.46 -15.55
N LEU A 6 7.19 7.38 -15.40
CA LEU A 6 6.44 7.54 -14.16
C LEU A 6 5.65 6.28 -13.80
N GLY A 7 4.95 5.69 -14.78
CA GLY A 7 4.23 4.43 -14.58
C GLY A 7 5.14 3.30 -14.13
N ALA A 8 6.31 3.17 -14.76
CA ALA A 8 7.31 2.17 -14.35
C ALA A 8 7.76 2.35 -12.88
N TRP A 9 7.98 3.59 -12.43
CA TRP A 9 8.35 3.85 -11.03
C TRP A 9 7.21 3.60 -10.05
N VAL A 10 5.96 3.93 -10.41
CA VAL A 10 4.78 3.59 -9.59
C VAL A 10 4.68 2.07 -9.41
N ILE A 11 4.85 1.32 -10.50
CA ILE A 11 4.79 -0.14 -10.48
C ILE A 11 5.94 -0.71 -9.64
N ALA A 12 7.17 -0.25 -9.86
CA ALA A 12 8.34 -0.70 -9.11
C ALA A 12 8.18 -0.44 -7.61
N ALA A 13 7.76 0.77 -7.21
CA ALA A 13 7.53 1.11 -5.81
C ALA A 13 6.43 0.23 -5.18
N SER A 14 5.32 0.00 -5.90
CA SER A 14 4.24 -0.87 -5.43
C SER A 14 4.69 -2.33 -5.28
N LEU A 15 5.47 -2.87 -6.21
CA LEU A 15 5.95 -4.25 -6.12
C LEU A 15 7.04 -4.42 -5.05
N LEU A 16 7.92 -3.42 -4.87
CA LEU A 16 8.91 -3.38 -3.80
C LEU A 16 8.30 -3.41 -2.40
N SER A 17 7.01 -3.07 -2.26
CA SER A 17 6.32 -3.17 -0.98
C SER A 17 5.94 -4.60 -0.57
N LEU A 18 5.82 -5.54 -1.53
CA LEU A 18 5.31 -6.89 -1.26
C LEU A 18 6.16 -7.68 -0.25
N PRO A 19 7.50 -7.62 -0.27
CA PRO A 19 8.33 -8.25 0.76
C PRO A 19 8.10 -7.71 2.18
N PHE A 20 7.44 -6.56 2.34
CA PHE A 20 7.06 -6.01 3.63
C PHE A 20 5.59 -6.28 3.95
N ILE A 21 4.69 -6.12 2.98
CA ILE A 21 3.25 -6.36 3.13
C ILE A 21 2.96 -7.81 3.50
N LEU A 22 3.50 -8.77 2.73
CA LEU A 22 3.14 -10.18 2.91
C LEU A 22 3.50 -10.73 4.29
N PRO A 23 4.75 -10.62 4.79
CA PRO A 23 5.06 -11.11 6.12
C PRO A 23 4.32 -10.33 7.22
N HIS A 24 4.12 -9.02 7.05
CA HIS A 24 3.34 -8.22 8.01
C HIS A 24 1.89 -8.69 8.12
N VAL A 25 1.23 -8.92 7.00
CA VAL A 25 -0.15 -9.42 6.96
C VAL A 25 -0.26 -10.82 7.56
N VAL A 26 0.71 -11.70 7.31
CA VAL A 26 0.74 -13.03 7.93
C VAL A 26 0.85 -12.90 9.45
N GLU A 27 1.70 -12.00 9.94
CA GLU A 27 1.81 -11.68 11.36
C GLU A 27 0.48 -11.12 11.91
N ASP A 28 -0.20 -10.23 11.20
CA ASP A 28 -1.50 -9.69 11.62
C ASP A 28 -2.58 -10.77 11.74
N PHE A 29 -2.58 -11.76 10.85
CA PHE A 29 -3.49 -12.90 10.96
C PHE A 29 -3.14 -13.79 12.15
N ALA A 30 -1.85 -14.03 12.41
CA ALA A 30 -1.39 -14.80 13.57
C ALA A 30 -1.75 -14.12 14.90
N GLU A 31 -1.73 -12.78 14.93
CA GLU A 31 -2.09 -11.92 16.07
C GLU A 31 -3.61 -11.65 16.16
N GLU A 32 -4.40 -12.29 15.31
CA GLU A 32 -5.86 -12.17 15.21
C GLU A 32 -6.35 -10.71 15.12
N ILE A 33 -5.60 -9.82 14.45
CA ILE A 33 -5.93 -8.39 14.35
C ILE A 33 -7.33 -8.16 13.78
N THR A 34 -7.75 -8.97 12.80
CA THR A 34 -9.08 -8.88 12.18
C THR A 34 -10.22 -9.09 13.19
N ARG A 35 -10.00 -9.88 14.25
CA ARG A 35 -11.02 -10.11 15.29
C ARG A 35 -11.23 -8.90 16.19
N ARG A 36 -10.21 -8.03 16.33
CA ARG A 36 -10.30 -6.79 17.12
C ARG A 36 -11.32 -5.80 16.54
N VAL A 37 -11.59 -5.93 15.24
CA VAL A 37 -12.60 -5.15 14.52
C VAL A 37 -13.87 -5.96 14.21
N GLY A 38 -14.07 -7.11 14.87
CA GLY A 38 -15.27 -7.93 14.74
C GLY A 38 -15.35 -8.79 13.47
N LEU A 39 -14.24 -8.94 12.74
CA LEU A 39 -14.21 -9.75 11.52
C LEU A 39 -13.63 -11.15 11.79
N SER A 40 -14.25 -12.16 11.18
CA SER A 40 -13.67 -13.50 11.13
C SER A 40 -12.38 -13.50 10.30
N THR A 41 -11.47 -14.46 10.58
CA THR A 41 -10.24 -14.64 9.79
C THR A 41 -10.54 -14.82 8.30
N GLY A 42 -11.57 -15.59 7.96
CA GLY A 42 -11.99 -15.81 6.58
C GLY A 42 -12.49 -14.54 5.89
N SER A 43 -13.28 -13.73 6.59
CA SER A 43 -13.73 -12.42 6.09
C SER A 43 -12.56 -11.48 5.87
N GLY A 44 -11.61 -11.42 6.80
CA GLY A 44 -10.39 -10.63 6.66
C GLY A 44 -9.55 -11.05 5.44
N ALA A 45 -9.36 -12.36 5.25
CA ALA A 45 -8.63 -12.90 4.10
C ALA A 45 -9.33 -12.59 2.77
N PHE A 46 -10.66 -12.68 2.71
CA PHE A 46 -11.44 -12.29 1.53
C PHE A 46 -11.27 -10.81 1.18
N LEU A 47 -11.38 -9.92 2.18
CA LEU A 47 -11.20 -8.48 1.98
C LEU A 47 -9.79 -8.14 1.51
N LEU A 48 -8.77 -8.74 2.13
CA LEU A 48 -7.38 -8.61 1.69
C LEU A 48 -7.20 -9.06 0.24
N GLY A 49 -7.76 -10.21 -0.14
CA GLY A 49 -7.70 -10.72 -1.51
C GLY A 49 -8.31 -9.75 -2.51
N GLY A 50 -9.50 -9.21 -2.21
CA GLY A 50 -10.14 -8.17 -3.01
C GLY A 50 -9.29 -6.89 -3.10
N TYR A 51 -8.65 -6.52 -2.00
CA TYR A 51 -7.79 -5.35 -1.93
C TYR A 51 -6.52 -5.51 -2.78
N LEU A 52 -5.85 -6.67 -2.73
CA LEU A 52 -4.71 -7.00 -3.58
C LEU A 52 -5.12 -7.11 -5.06
N ALA A 53 -6.34 -7.57 -5.37
CA ALA A 53 -6.87 -7.57 -6.72
C ALA A 53 -7.05 -6.12 -7.25
N LEU A 54 -7.57 -5.21 -6.43
CA LEU A 54 -7.66 -3.78 -6.76
C LEU A 54 -6.29 -3.14 -6.94
N GLN A 55 -5.31 -3.47 -6.07
CA GLN A 55 -3.92 -3.04 -6.23
C GLN A 55 -3.38 -3.47 -7.59
N SER A 56 -3.58 -4.73 -7.95
CA SER A 56 -3.13 -5.31 -9.23
C SER A 56 -3.82 -4.65 -10.42
N LEU A 57 -5.13 -4.43 -10.35
CA LEU A 57 -5.88 -3.70 -11.37
C LEU A 57 -5.35 -2.27 -11.56
N GLY A 58 -5.04 -1.58 -10.46
CA GLY A 58 -4.40 -0.26 -10.50
C GLY A 58 -3.11 -0.27 -11.32
N LEU A 59 -2.23 -1.24 -11.07
CA LEU A 59 -0.98 -1.40 -11.80
C LEU A 59 -1.18 -1.70 -13.29
N ILE A 60 -2.14 -2.57 -13.64
CA ILE A 60 -2.51 -2.85 -15.04
C ILE A 60 -3.02 -1.59 -15.74
N LEU A 61 -3.80 -0.76 -15.06
CA LEU A 61 -4.28 0.49 -15.63
C LEU A 61 -3.15 1.54 -15.75
N VAL A 62 -2.17 1.52 -14.84
CA VAL A 62 -0.96 2.35 -14.92
C VAL A 62 -0.09 1.96 -16.11
N THR A 63 0.10 0.66 -16.41
CA THR A 63 0.82 0.21 -17.61
C THR A 63 0.13 0.70 -18.89
N ALA A 64 -1.20 0.73 -18.90
CA ALA A 64 -2.00 1.29 -19.99
C ALA A 64 -2.01 2.84 -20.01
N GLY A 65 -1.28 3.52 -19.12
CA GLY A 65 -1.20 4.98 -19.03
C GLY A 65 -2.50 5.65 -18.55
N LYS A 66 -3.51 4.88 -18.13
CA LYS A 66 -4.85 5.40 -17.79
C LYS A 66 -4.82 6.17 -16.48
N ARG A 67 -5.45 7.35 -16.45
CA ARG A 67 -5.57 8.18 -15.24
C ARG A 67 -6.23 7.43 -14.08
N SER A 68 -7.22 6.59 -14.38
CA SER A 68 -7.89 5.75 -13.38
C SER A 68 -6.95 4.79 -12.67
N GLY A 69 -5.90 4.29 -13.34
CA GLY A 69 -4.87 3.46 -12.72
C GLY A 69 -4.09 4.23 -11.67
N PHE A 70 -3.62 5.43 -12.01
CA PHE A 70 -2.93 6.30 -11.06
C PHE A 70 -3.81 6.67 -9.86
N LEU A 71 -5.09 6.98 -10.08
CA LEU A 71 -6.03 7.28 -8.99
C LEU A 71 -6.25 6.07 -8.07
N LEU A 72 -6.45 4.88 -8.65
CA LEU A 72 -6.65 3.66 -7.87
C LEU A 72 -5.39 3.31 -7.07
N THR A 73 -4.21 3.34 -7.70
CA THR A 73 -2.94 3.07 -7.00
C THR A 73 -2.67 4.09 -5.89
N PHE A 74 -3.02 5.37 -6.08
CA PHE A 74 -2.92 6.37 -5.02
C PHE A 74 -3.75 5.99 -3.79
N TRP A 75 -5.03 5.67 -3.96
CA TRP A 75 -5.91 5.31 -2.85
C TRP A 75 -5.49 4.01 -2.16
N ILE A 76 -5.04 3.02 -2.94
CA ILE A 76 -4.49 1.78 -2.39
C ILE A 76 -3.24 2.06 -1.55
N GLY A 77 -2.31 2.87 -2.03
CA GLY A 77 -1.13 3.22 -1.25
C GLY A 77 -1.49 3.98 0.02
N LEU A 78 -2.45 4.91 -0.07
CA LEU A 78 -2.89 5.70 1.08
C LEU A 78 -3.57 4.85 2.16
N ILE A 79 -4.42 3.89 1.78
CA ILE A 79 -5.09 3.01 2.73
C ILE A 79 -4.09 2.07 3.40
N TRP A 80 -3.10 1.53 2.66
CA TRP A 80 -2.01 0.75 3.27
C TRP A 80 -1.24 1.56 4.32
N VAL A 81 -0.87 2.79 3.97
CA VAL A 81 -0.15 3.69 4.88
C VAL A 81 -0.99 4.04 6.10
N ALA A 82 -2.26 4.39 5.90
CA ALA A 82 -3.17 4.73 6.98
C ALA A 82 -3.37 3.55 7.94
N GLY A 83 -3.61 2.34 7.43
CA GLY A 83 -3.72 1.13 8.25
C GLY A 83 -2.46 0.87 9.06
N GLY A 84 -1.29 0.86 8.41
CA GLY A 84 -0.01 0.63 9.10
C GLY A 84 0.28 1.67 10.19
N LEU A 85 -0.03 2.94 9.96
CA LEU A 85 0.19 4.00 10.95
C LEU A 85 -0.83 3.98 12.09
N LEU A 86 -2.12 3.80 11.79
CA LEU A 86 -3.18 3.85 12.79
C LEU A 86 -3.16 2.62 13.70
N ASP A 87 -3.00 1.43 13.13
CA ASP A 87 -3.05 0.18 13.91
C ASP A 87 -1.74 -0.12 14.65
N HIS A 88 -0.59 0.34 14.11
CA HIS A 88 0.72 -0.04 14.64
C HIS A 88 1.59 1.12 15.10
N GLY A 89 1.34 2.35 14.66
CA GLY A 89 2.11 3.54 15.05
C GLY A 89 2.27 3.72 16.56
N PRO A 90 1.20 3.66 17.36
CA PRO A 90 1.31 3.77 18.82
C PRO A 90 2.17 2.67 19.45
N GLY A 91 2.13 1.45 18.89
CA GLY A 91 2.95 0.32 19.36
C GLY A 91 4.43 0.48 19.00
N LEU A 92 4.72 0.96 17.78
CA LEU A 92 6.07 1.27 17.32
C LEU A 92 6.74 2.33 18.20
N LEU A 93 6.02 3.42 18.53
CA LEU A 93 6.55 4.51 19.35
C LEU A 93 6.86 4.10 20.80
N LYS A 94 6.19 3.06 21.32
CA LYS A 94 6.39 2.56 22.68
C LYS A 94 7.58 1.61 22.83
N GLY A 95 8.21 1.18 21.74
CA GLY A 95 9.47 0.42 21.78
C GLY A 95 9.36 -1.08 22.10
N GLY A 96 8.16 -1.67 22.04
CA GLY A 96 7.90 -3.10 22.35
C GLY A 96 6.99 -3.76 21.32
N PHE A 97 7.23 -3.54 20.03
CA PHE A 97 6.33 -3.99 18.97
C PHE A 97 6.55 -5.46 18.58
N ARG A 98 5.61 -6.34 18.99
CA ARG A 98 5.48 -7.75 18.57
C ARG A 98 6.79 -8.54 18.61
N SER A 99 7.14 -9.25 17.51
CA SER A 99 8.35 -10.07 17.37
C SER A 99 9.64 -9.24 17.33
N GLY A 100 9.54 -7.92 17.53
CA GLY A 100 10.66 -7.00 17.64
C GLY A 100 11.05 -6.42 16.28
N VAL A 101 12.35 -6.44 16.00
CA VAL A 101 12.94 -5.77 14.82
C VAL A 101 12.29 -6.20 13.50
N PRO A 102 11.99 -7.49 13.23
CA PRO A 102 11.36 -7.89 11.98
C PRO A 102 9.99 -7.23 11.75
N SER A 103 9.12 -7.24 12.76
CA SER A 103 7.80 -6.60 12.69
C SER A 103 7.90 -5.10 12.39
N VAL A 104 8.87 -4.43 13.04
CA VAL A 104 9.15 -3.00 12.80
C VAL A 104 9.57 -2.77 11.34
N LEU A 105 10.51 -3.59 10.83
CA LEU A 105 10.99 -3.47 9.46
C LEU A 105 9.87 -3.67 8.44
N TRP A 106 8.96 -4.61 8.67
CA TRP A 106 7.85 -4.84 7.76
C TRP A 106 6.86 -3.67 7.76
N VAL A 107 6.47 -3.13 8.92
CA VAL A 107 5.56 -1.97 8.97
C VAL A 107 6.22 -0.73 8.35
N VAL A 108 7.48 -0.43 8.70
CA VAL A 108 8.19 0.73 8.17
C VAL A 108 8.43 0.60 6.67
N GLY A 109 8.86 -0.56 6.20
CA GLY A 109 9.08 -0.83 4.79
C GLY A 109 7.80 -0.71 3.96
N LEU A 110 6.68 -1.24 4.46
CA LEU A 110 5.35 -1.06 3.87
C LEU A 110 4.99 0.42 3.77
N VAL A 111 5.07 1.15 4.89
CA VAL A 111 4.66 2.57 4.96
C VAL A 111 5.51 3.41 4.00
N LEU A 112 6.83 3.23 3.98
CA LEU A 112 7.72 4.00 3.10
C LEU A 112 7.45 3.70 1.63
N THR A 113 7.42 2.43 1.24
CA THR A 113 7.24 2.04 -0.17
C THR A 113 5.86 2.42 -0.70
N GLN A 114 4.81 2.25 0.10
CA GLN A 114 3.45 2.66 -0.28
C GLN A 114 3.27 4.17 -0.29
N SER A 115 3.95 4.92 0.58
CA SER A 115 3.96 6.39 0.52
C SER A 115 4.61 6.90 -0.76
N VAL A 116 5.74 6.31 -1.17
CA VAL A 116 6.40 6.65 -2.44
C VAL A 116 5.50 6.30 -3.63
N SER A 117 4.92 5.09 -3.64
CA SER A 117 3.98 4.66 -4.67
C SER A 117 2.79 5.63 -4.78
N ALA A 118 2.17 6.00 -3.66
CA ALA A 118 1.05 6.93 -3.61
C ALA A 118 1.45 8.32 -4.11
N ALA A 119 2.60 8.86 -3.69
CA ALA A 119 3.07 10.17 -4.13
C ALA A 119 3.33 10.22 -5.65
N LEU A 120 3.97 9.19 -6.20
CA LEU A 120 4.18 9.06 -7.65
C LEU A 120 2.86 8.90 -8.41
N ALA A 121 1.93 8.11 -7.85
CA ALA A 121 0.61 7.91 -8.43
C ALA A 121 -0.20 9.21 -8.42
N ALA A 122 -0.12 10.00 -7.35
CA ALA A 122 -0.72 11.33 -7.27
C ALA A 122 -0.16 12.27 -8.35
N TRP A 123 1.17 12.28 -8.53
CA TRP A 123 1.79 13.02 -9.63
C TRP A 123 1.24 12.57 -10.99
N GLY A 124 1.05 11.27 -11.22
CA GLY A 124 0.50 10.75 -12.47
C GLY A 124 -0.98 11.09 -12.68
N ALA A 125 -1.75 11.18 -11.60
CA ALA A 125 -3.18 11.49 -11.64
C ALA A 125 -3.48 12.99 -11.79
N TRP A 126 -2.66 13.86 -11.20
CA TRP A 126 -2.93 15.30 -11.07
C TRP A 126 -1.80 16.22 -11.56
N GLY A 127 -0.58 15.71 -11.75
CA GLY A 127 0.64 16.53 -11.88
C GLY A 127 0.84 17.31 -13.18
N ARG A 128 -0.05 17.26 -14.18
CA ARG A 128 -0.01 18.15 -15.36
C ARG A 128 -1.39 18.33 -16.03
N ARG A 129 -2.13 19.36 -15.63
CA ARG A 129 -3.29 19.93 -16.37
C ARG A 129 -3.06 21.34 -16.91
N GLY A 130 -1.85 21.92 -16.81
CA GLY A 130 -1.61 23.33 -17.14
C GLY A 130 -0.60 23.55 -18.29
N GLY A 131 -0.88 23.07 -19.50
CA GLY A 131 0.05 23.29 -20.62
C GLY A 131 -0.56 23.05 -22.01
N GLY A 132 -1.82 23.43 -22.19
CA GLY A 132 -2.52 23.32 -23.46
C GLY A 132 -3.72 24.26 -23.45
N GLY A 133 -3.43 25.55 -23.54
CA GLY A 133 -4.35 26.61 -23.93
C GLY A 133 -3.75 27.31 -25.13
#